data_AF-A0A6A0HW39-F1
#
_entry.id   AF-A0A6A0HW39-F1
#
_cell.length_a   1.000
_cell.length_b   1.000
_cell.length_c   1.000
_cell.angle_alpha   90.00
_cell.angle_beta   90.00
_cell.angle_gamma   90.00
#
_symmetry.space_group_name_H-M   'P 1'
#
loop_
_entity.id
_entity.type
_entity.pdbx_description
1 polymer ?
#
loop_
_entity_poly.entity_id
_entity_poly.type
_entity_poly.pdbx_seq_one_letter_code
_entity_poly.pdbx_strand_id
1 'polypeptide(L)'
;MQKSPQWVCRILDRKGARHEEPLSKMNRDNGKILRLISARLTGKSGAPNWLVIFLFFTFIGVMNFNRFYTNELAEGDDPNFYHYFINEMTGAYAVMALLPLLFYFFKKLPLQRDNWRTRLPLYLLASVAFGVCHTMLMFLSRKVIYALALQTDYDYGRIGLRFLMEYNHQFFTFWIIYGIVFLVGMMREHQRQKLKAVELEQQLTKARLQTLQMQLNPHFLFNTLNLISSTMYDDVAAADKMLANLSDMLRMTLKLENRDEHSLAKELELLHGYLDIMSARFADQLRI
;
A
#
# COMPACT_ATOMS: atom_id res chain seq x y z
N MET A 1 -24.05 -47.20 -31.13
CA MET A 1 -24.58 -45.82 -31.16
C MET A 1 -24.38 -45.27 -29.75
N GLN A 2 -23.70 -44.16 -29.43
CA GLN A 2 -23.54 -42.88 -30.10
C GLN A 2 -22.32 -42.17 -29.43
N LYS A 3 -21.32 -41.73 -30.19
CA LYS A 3 -20.17 -40.94 -29.68
C LYS A 3 -20.62 -39.48 -29.51
N SER A 4 -20.34 -38.85 -28.37
CA SER A 4 -20.41 -37.38 -28.23
C SER A 4 -19.02 -36.75 -28.43
N PRO A 5 -18.91 -35.53 -29.01
CA PRO A 5 -17.65 -35.04 -29.58
C PRO A 5 -16.83 -34.17 -28.60
N GLN A 6 -15.53 -34.45 -28.53
CA GLN A 6 -14.51 -33.74 -27.73
C GLN A 6 -14.24 -32.27 -28.12
N TRP A 7 -15.04 -31.66 -29.00
CA TRP A 7 -14.78 -30.29 -29.47
C TRP A 7 -15.37 -29.19 -28.55
N VAL A 8 -16.32 -29.51 -27.67
CA VAL A 8 -17.07 -28.47 -26.93
C VAL A 8 -16.23 -27.84 -25.82
N CYS A 9 -15.27 -28.58 -25.24
CA CYS A 9 -14.39 -28.05 -24.20
C CYS A 9 -13.28 -27.11 -24.72
N ARG A 10 -13.01 -27.07 -26.03
CA ARG A 10 -11.87 -26.29 -26.57
C ARG A 10 -12.22 -24.83 -26.92
N ILE A 11 -13.50 -24.46 -26.93
CA ILE A 11 -13.95 -23.10 -27.29
C ILE A 11 -14.11 -22.18 -26.06
N LEU A 12 -14.36 -22.73 -24.87
CA LEU A 12 -14.53 -21.92 -23.66
C LEU A 12 -13.21 -21.46 -23.03
N ASP A 13 -12.10 -22.15 -23.32
CA ASP A 13 -10.78 -21.83 -22.75
C ASP A 13 -10.08 -20.66 -23.47
N ARG A 14 -10.47 -20.34 -24.72
CA ARG A 14 -9.84 -19.27 -25.51
C ARG A 14 -10.47 -17.88 -25.39
N LYS A 15 -11.65 -17.77 -24.77
CA LYS A 15 -12.36 -16.47 -24.58
C LYS A 15 -12.17 -15.86 -23.19
N GLY A 16 -11.79 -16.63 -22.16
CA GLY A 16 -11.52 -16.11 -20.82
C GLY A 16 -10.16 -15.43 -20.65
N ALA A 17 -9.15 -15.81 -21.44
CA ALA A 17 -7.77 -15.40 -21.21
C ALA A 17 -7.32 -14.08 -21.89
N ARG A 18 -8.21 -13.33 -22.55
CA ARG A 18 -7.80 -12.19 -23.40
C ARG A 18 -8.22 -10.79 -22.94
N HIS A 19 -8.92 -10.64 -21.82
CA HIS A 19 -9.42 -9.33 -21.36
C HIS A 19 -8.95 -8.86 -19.97
N GLU A 20 -8.23 -9.66 -19.20
CA GLU A 20 -7.79 -9.26 -17.83
C GLU A 20 -6.36 -8.69 -17.73
N GLU A 21 -5.55 -8.79 -18.79
CA GLU A 21 -4.12 -8.43 -18.73
C GLU A 21 -3.75 -6.92 -18.77
N PRO A 22 -4.53 -5.97 -19.32
CA PRO A 22 -4.05 -4.58 -19.39
C PRO A 22 -4.19 -3.84 -18.05
N LEU A 23 -5.22 -4.13 -17.26
CA LEU A 23 -5.48 -3.43 -15.99
C LEU A 23 -4.54 -3.89 -14.86
N SER A 24 -4.25 -5.19 -14.79
CA SER A 24 -3.33 -5.78 -13.79
C SER A 24 -1.90 -5.26 -13.95
N LYS A 25 -1.41 -5.18 -15.20
CA LYS A 25 -0.06 -4.71 -15.52
C LYS A 25 0.08 -3.20 -15.29
N MET A 26 -0.90 -2.41 -15.73
CA MET A 26 -0.93 -0.96 -15.51
C MET A 26 -1.01 -0.59 -14.03
N ASN A 27 -1.77 -1.33 -13.21
CA ASN A 27 -1.85 -1.10 -11.77
C ASN A 27 -0.54 -1.49 -11.04
N ARG A 28 0.17 -2.50 -11.54
CA ARG A 28 1.47 -2.94 -11.01
C ARG A 28 2.57 -1.93 -11.31
N ASP A 29 2.59 -1.38 -12.54
CA ASP A 29 3.59 -0.41 -12.98
C ASP A 29 3.34 0.99 -12.38
N ASN A 30 2.09 1.42 -12.28
CA ASN A 30 1.73 2.63 -11.53
C ASN A 30 2.13 2.49 -10.05
N GLY A 31 1.92 1.31 -9.45
CA GLY A 31 2.36 1.01 -8.09
C GLY A 31 3.89 1.10 -7.90
N LYS A 32 4.68 0.70 -8.90
CA LYS A 32 6.15 0.83 -8.87
C LYS A 32 6.61 2.28 -8.96
N ILE A 33 6.04 3.07 -9.89
CA ILE A 33 6.38 4.49 -10.06
C ILE A 33 6.03 5.28 -8.79
N LEU A 34 4.84 5.06 -8.23
CA LEU A 34 4.41 5.70 -6.98
C LEU A 34 5.31 5.31 -5.79
N ARG A 35 5.76 4.05 -5.72
CA ARG A 35 6.73 3.61 -4.71
C ARG A 35 8.08 4.29 -4.89
N LEU A 36 8.59 4.40 -6.11
CA LEU A 36 9.87 5.09 -6.40
C LEU A 36 9.81 6.58 -6.05
N ILE A 37 8.73 7.27 -6.42
CA ILE A 37 8.54 8.69 -6.08
C ILE A 37 8.44 8.85 -4.56
N SER A 38 7.64 8.01 -3.89
CA SER A 38 7.48 8.07 -2.43
C SER A 38 8.79 7.80 -1.69
N ALA A 39 9.57 6.79 -2.12
CA ALA A 39 10.85 6.42 -1.51
C ALA A 39 11.97 7.44 -1.77
N ARG A 40 11.83 8.30 -2.79
CA ARG A 40 12.80 9.37 -3.05
C ARG A 40 12.46 10.65 -2.27
N LEU A 41 11.17 10.90 -2.04
CA LEU A 41 10.66 12.02 -1.23
C LEU A 41 10.80 11.78 0.27
N THR A 42 10.71 10.53 0.73
CA THR A 42 11.01 10.15 2.11
C THR A 42 12.34 9.43 2.19
N GLY A 43 13.29 9.93 2.99
CA GLY A 43 14.56 9.24 3.26
C GLY A 43 14.35 7.85 3.89
N LYS A 44 15.44 7.09 4.08
CA LYS A 44 15.43 5.70 4.59
C LYS A 44 14.62 5.50 5.89
N SER A 45 14.37 6.55 6.66
CA SER A 45 13.60 6.58 7.92
C SER A 45 12.12 6.98 7.78
N GLY A 46 11.62 7.26 6.58
CA GLY A 46 10.27 7.81 6.35
C GLY A 46 10.16 9.33 6.60
N ALA A 47 11.25 9.99 7.00
CA ALA A 47 11.34 11.45 7.15
C ALA A 47 11.48 12.15 5.78
N PRO A 48 11.00 13.40 5.62
CA PRO A 48 11.17 14.15 4.38
C PRO A 48 12.65 14.31 4.02
N ASN A 49 13.00 14.02 2.77
CA ASN A 49 14.36 14.22 2.28
C ASN A 49 14.61 15.71 1.99
N TRP A 50 15.19 16.41 2.96
CA TRP A 50 15.45 17.85 2.89
C TRP A 50 16.30 18.26 1.69
N LEU A 51 17.21 17.41 1.20
CA LEU A 51 18.00 17.68 0.00
C LEU A 51 17.12 17.70 -1.24
N VAL A 52 16.19 16.74 -1.37
CA VAL A 52 15.24 16.70 -2.50
C VAL A 52 14.28 17.88 -2.45
N ILE A 53 13.80 18.24 -1.25
CA ILE A 53 12.95 19.42 -1.06
C ILE A 53 13.71 20.68 -1.45
N PHE A 54 14.94 20.84 -0.98
CA PHE A 54 15.80 21.97 -1.34
C PHE A 54 15.97 22.08 -2.85
N LEU A 55 16.41 21.01 -3.53
CA LEU A 55 16.56 21.01 -4.98
C LEU A 55 15.26 21.32 -5.73
N PHE A 56 14.13 20.83 -5.23
CA PHE A 56 12.81 21.10 -5.81
C PHE A 56 12.44 22.58 -5.72
N PHE A 57 12.61 23.22 -4.55
CA PHE A 57 12.32 24.64 -4.39
C PHE A 57 13.33 25.53 -5.12
N THR A 58 14.61 25.15 -5.15
CA THR A 58 15.62 25.84 -5.97
C THR A 58 15.24 25.77 -7.45
N PHE A 59 14.82 24.60 -7.94
CA PHE A 59 14.38 24.46 -9.32
C PHE A 59 13.16 25.35 -9.64
N ILE A 60 12.14 25.36 -8.78
CA ILE A 60 10.98 26.25 -8.92
C ILE A 60 11.40 27.72 -8.93
N GLY A 61 12.27 28.13 -7.99
CA GLY A 61 12.77 29.50 -7.91
C GLY A 61 13.50 29.92 -9.17
N VAL A 62 14.39 29.06 -9.71
CA VAL A 62 15.12 29.32 -10.96
C VAL A 62 14.19 29.36 -12.17
N MET A 63 13.20 28.48 -12.24
CA MET A 63 12.20 28.47 -13.31
C MET A 63 11.35 29.75 -13.31
N ASN A 64 10.89 30.18 -12.13
CA ASN A 64 10.13 31.42 -11.99
C ASN A 64 11.00 32.64 -12.33
N PHE A 65 12.24 32.68 -11.81
CA PHE A 65 13.21 33.71 -12.15
C PHE A 65 13.39 33.81 -13.66
N ASN A 66 13.65 32.68 -14.32
CA ASN A 66 13.81 32.64 -15.76
C ASN A 66 12.55 33.19 -16.46
N ARG A 67 11.36 32.71 -16.07
CA ARG A 67 10.08 33.16 -16.62
C ARG A 67 9.90 34.68 -16.53
N PHE A 68 10.04 35.25 -15.34
CA PHE A 68 9.84 36.69 -15.14
C PHE A 68 10.93 37.52 -15.81
N TYR A 69 12.19 37.12 -15.70
CA TYR A 69 13.32 37.82 -16.30
C TYR A 69 13.21 37.85 -17.84
N THR A 70 12.84 36.72 -18.46
CA THR A 70 12.66 36.67 -19.92
C THR A 70 11.40 37.40 -20.39
N ASN A 71 10.37 37.49 -19.55
CA ASN A 71 9.14 38.21 -19.90
C ASN A 71 9.41 39.71 -20.07
N GLU A 72 10.16 40.30 -19.13
CA GLU A 72 10.55 41.72 -19.18
C GLU A 72 11.48 42.01 -20.37
N LEU A 73 12.47 41.15 -20.60
CA LEU A 73 13.32 41.24 -21.80
C LEU A 73 12.50 41.15 -23.10
N ALA A 74 11.43 40.34 -23.12
CA ALA A 74 10.56 40.21 -24.28
C ALA A 74 9.63 41.43 -24.47
N GLU A 75 9.30 42.14 -23.39
CA GLU A 75 8.56 43.41 -23.42
C GLU A 75 9.45 44.60 -23.84
N GLY A 76 10.77 44.39 -23.89
CA GLY A 76 11.75 45.37 -24.36
C GLY A 76 12.41 46.19 -23.24
N ASP A 77 12.16 45.81 -21.98
CA ASP A 77 12.78 46.42 -20.81
C ASP A 77 14.19 45.85 -20.55
N ASP A 78 14.99 46.57 -19.76
CA ASP A 78 16.30 46.12 -19.26
C ASP A 78 16.19 45.71 -17.77
N PRO A 79 15.71 44.49 -17.47
CA PRO A 79 15.43 44.07 -16.11
C PRO A 79 16.70 43.88 -15.29
N ASN A 80 16.71 44.42 -14.07
CA ASN A 80 17.80 44.19 -13.13
C ASN A 80 17.84 42.71 -12.68
N PHE A 81 18.89 41.98 -13.10
CA PHE A 81 19.09 40.57 -12.77
C PHE A 81 18.94 40.27 -11.27
N TYR A 82 19.62 41.04 -10.41
CA TYR A 82 19.60 40.82 -8.96
C TYR A 82 18.20 41.02 -8.37
N HIS A 83 17.42 41.94 -8.94
CA HIS A 83 16.08 42.20 -8.46
C HIS A 83 15.17 40.97 -8.60
N TYR A 84 15.07 40.43 -9.82
CA TYR A 84 14.24 39.27 -10.10
C TYR A 84 14.80 38.02 -9.43
N PHE A 85 16.13 37.83 -9.43
CA PHE A 85 16.75 36.66 -8.79
C PHE A 85 16.46 36.62 -7.29
N ILE A 86 16.65 37.73 -6.57
CA ILE A 86 16.38 37.79 -5.13
C ILE A 86 14.88 37.63 -4.87
N ASN A 87 14.01 38.27 -5.64
CA ASN A 87 12.56 38.17 -5.44
C ASN A 87 12.07 36.73 -5.53
N GLU A 88 12.45 36.01 -6.59
CA GLU A 88 11.95 34.65 -6.83
C GLU A 88 12.57 33.63 -5.86
N MET A 89 13.88 33.73 -5.58
CA MET A 89 14.55 32.82 -4.66
C MET A 89 14.06 32.98 -3.22
N THR A 90 13.87 34.22 -2.75
CA THR A 90 13.33 34.48 -1.41
C THR A 90 11.90 33.96 -1.26
N GLY A 91 11.08 34.04 -2.32
CA GLY A 91 9.73 33.49 -2.30
C GLY A 91 9.68 31.97 -2.23
N ALA A 92 10.50 31.28 -3.03
CA ALA A 92 10.60 29.82 -3.00
C ALA A 92 11.08 29.32 -1.63
N TYR A 93 12.14 29.92 -1.07
CA TYR A 93 12.67 29.51 0.22
C TYR A 93 11.77 29.89 1.40
N ALA A 94 10.97 30.96 1.29
CA ALA A 94 9.97 31.30 2.31
C ALA A 94 8.90 30.19 2.45
N VAL A 95 8.45 29.59 1.34
CA VAL A 95 7.54 28.42 1.41
C VAL A 95 8.25 27.24 2.06
N MET A 96 9.48 26.94 1.63
CA MET A 96 10.28 25.84 2.16
C MET A 96 10.47 25.94 3.69
N ALA A 97 10.73 27.15 4.20
CA ALA A 97 10.90 27.41 5.63
C ALA A 97 9.61 27.17 6.44
N LEU A 98 8.44 27.37 5.84
CA LEU A 98 7.13 27.18 6.47
C LEU A 98 6.59 25.74 6.36
N LEU A 99 7.17 24.90 5.48
CA LEU A 99 6.74 23.51 5.31
C LEU A 99 6.72 22.67 6.60
N PRO A 100 7.74 22.69 7.48
CA PRO A 100 7.68 21.92 8.74
C PRO A 100 6.46 22.29 9.58
N LEU A 101 6.14 23.58 9.66
CA LEU A 101 5.02 24.09 10.43
C LEU A 101 3.68 23.62 9.83
N LEU A 102 3.55 23.67 8.50
CA LEU A 102 2.38 23.15 7.79
C LEU A 102 2.22 21.64 8.01
N PHE A 103 3.29 20.85 7.88
CA PHE A 103 3.23 19.41 8.13
C PHE A 103 2.84 19.09 9.58
N TYR A 104 3.37 19.83 10.55
CA TYR A 104 2.98 19.69 11.94
C TYR A 104 1.49 20.01 12.15
N PHE A 105 1.00 21.11 11.58
CA PHE A 105 -0.41 21.50 11.64
C PHE A 105 -1.34 20.45 11.02
N PHE A 106 -1.06 20.00 9.79
CA PHE A 106 -1.87 18.99 9.10
C PHE A 106 -1.86 17.64 9.82
N LYS A 107 -0.74 17.25 10.44
CA LYS A 107 -0.65 16.01 11.22
C LYS A 107 -1.41 16.10 12.54
N LYS A 108 -1.32 17.23 13.24
CA LYS A 108 -1.97 17.42 14.55
C LYS A 108 -3.48 17.59 14.41
N LEU A 109 -3.93 18.23 13.33
CA LEU A 109 -5.32 18.59 13.10
C LEU A 109 -5.80 18.10 11.73
N PRO A 110 -5.90 16.77 11.51
CA PRO A 110 -6.35 16.24 10.23
C PRO A 110 -7.82 16.61 9.95
N LEU A 111 -8.11 16.99 8.71
CA LEU A 111 -9.46 17.22 8.25
C LEU A 111 -10.12 15.87 7.93
N GLN A 112 -11.03 15.42 8.79
CA GLN A 112 -11.77 14.16 8.65
C GLN A 112 -13.25 14.43 8.39
N ARG A 113 -13.95 13.45 7.78
CA ARG A 113 -15.39 13.56 7.48
C ARG A 113 -16.24 13.83 8.72
N ASP A 114 -15.83 13.36 9.89
CA ASP A 114 -16.63 13.51 11.12
C ASP A 114 -16.49 14.91 11.73
N ASN A 115 -15.35 15.58 11.50
CA ASN A 115 -14.99 16.84 12.14
C ASN A 115 -14.83 18.02 11.16
N TRP A 116 -15.22 17.87 9.90
CA TRP A 116 -14.92 18.87 8.86
C TRP A 116 -15.53 20.24 9.15
N ARG A 117 -16.75 20.29 9.73
CA ARG A 117 -17.43 21.56 10.04
C ARG A 117 -16.71 22.40 11.09
N THR A 118 -16.10 21.76 12.08
CA THR A 118 -15.34 22.46 13.14
C THR A 118 -13.90 22.76 12.70
N ARG A 119 -13.34 21.96 11.80
CA ARG A 119 -11.95 22.09 11.34
C ARG A 119 -11.79 22.99 10.13
N LEU A 120 -12.76 23.06 9.22
CA LEU A 120 -12.71 23.92 8.03
C LEU A 120 -12.44 25.40 8.35
N PRO A 121 -13.13 26.06 9.31
CA PRO A 121 -12.83 27.45 9.63
C PRO A 121 -11.39 27.62 10.16
N LEU A 122 -10.86 26.63 10.88
CA LEU A 122 -9.47 26.65 11.36
C LEU A 122 -8.47 26.53 10.20
N TYR A 123 -8.78 25.75 9.16
CA TYR A 123 -7.95 25.67 7.95
C TYR A 123 -7.99 26.96 7.13
N LEU A 124 -9.15 27.63 7.04
CA LEU A 124 -9.25 28.94 6.41
C LEU A 124 -8.41 29.98 7.17
N LEU A 125 -8.51 30.02 8.49
CA LEU A 125 -7.66 30.89 9.33
C LEU A 125 -6.18 30.55 9.19
N ALA A 126 -5.82 29.26 9.13
CA ALA A 126 -4.45 28.83 8.91
C ALA A 126 -3.92 29.22 7.53
N SER A 127 -4.76 29.24 6.49
CA SER A 127 -4.36 29.70 5.15
C SER A 127 -4.07 31.20 5.11
N VAL A 128 -4.86 32.00 5.84
CA VAL A 128 -4.60 33.44 6.02
C VAL A 128 -3.31 33.66 6.81
N ALA A 129 -3.14 32.95 7.93
CA ALA A 129 -1.92 33.02 8.73
C ALA A 129 -0.68 32.63 7.92
N PHE A 130 -0.76 31.57 7.12
CA PHE A 130 0.30 31.15 6.20
C PHE A 130 0.64 32.26 5.21
N GLY A 131 -0.35 32.85 4.55
CA GLY A 131 -0.13 33.95 3.59
C GLY A 131 0.55 35.16 4.23
N VAL A 132 0.12 35.55 5.44
CA VAL A 132 0.74 36.66 6.19
C VAL A 132 2.17 36.34 6.59
N CYS A 133 2.42 35.15 7.17
CA CYS A 133 3.75 34.73 7.58
C CYS A 133 4.71 34.62 6.39
N HIS A 134 4.24 34.07 5.26
CA HIS A 134 5.04 33.97 4.04
C HIS A 134 5.40 35.34 3.48
N THR A 135 4.40 36.22 3.32
CA THR A 135 4.62 37.59 2.81
C THR A 135 5.56 38.39 3.71
N MET A 136 5.41 38.26 5.04
CA MET A 136 6.33 38.86 6.00
C MET A 136 7.74 38.30 5.85
N LEU A 137 7.90 36.98 5.79
CA LEU A 137 9.21 36.35 5.64
C LEU A 137 9.91 36.79 4.35
N MET A 138 9.17 36.89 3.23
CA MET A 138 9.69 37.47 1.98
C MET A 138 10.09 38.94 2.14
N PHE A 139 9.21 39.77 2.68
CA PHE A 139 9.47 41.20 2.87
C PHE A 139 10.71 41.45 3.72
N LEU A 140 10.79 40.79 4.89
CA LEU A 140 11.93 40.90 5.80
C LEU A 140 13.22 40.38 5.17
N SER A 141 13.19 39.20 4.54
CA SER A 141 14.39 38.63 3.90
C SER A 141 14.92 39.52 2.77
N ARG A 142 14.03 40.03 1.90
CA ARG A 142 14.41 40.94 0.82
C ARG A 142 14.99 42.25 1.37
N LYS A 143 14.34 42.86 2.37
CA LYS A 143 14.84 44.09 3.00
C LYS A 143 16.25 43.90 3.59
N VAL A 144 16.49 42.78 4.27
CA VAL A 144 17.81 42.44 4.82
C VAL A 144 18.84 42.22 3.72
N ILE A 145 18.51 41.46 2.67
CA ILE A 145 19.44 41.19 1.56
C ILE A 145 19.80 42.48 0.82
N TYR A 146 18.83 43.35 0.54
CA TYR A 146 19.08 44.62 -0.15
C TYR A 146 19.93 45.57 0.69
N ALA A 147 19.67 45.67 1.99
CA ALA A 147 20.46 46.48 2.89
C ALA A 147 21.91 45.98 3.01
N LEU A 148 22.11 44.67 3.12
CA LEU A 148 23.44 44.08 3.37
C LEU A 148 24.26 43.85 2.09
N ALA A 149 23.63 43.35 1.02
CA ALA A 149 24.33 42.92 -0.19
C ALA A 149 24.39 44.00 -1.27
N LEU A 150 23.33 44.78 -1.42
CA LEU A 150 23.20 45.80 -2.48
C LEU A 150 23.40 47.23 -1.95
N GLN A 151 23.36 47.44 -0.62
CA GLN A 151 23.43 48.75 0.03
C GLN A 151 22.38 49.74 -0.50
N THR A 152 21.23 49.21 -0.90
CA THR A 152 20.09 49.97 -1.44
C THR A 152 18.84 49.70 -0.62
N ASP A 153 17.92 50.65 -0.58
CA ASP A 153 16.60 50.41 0.01
C ASP A 153 15.73 49.55 -0.91
N TYR A 154 15.05 48.56 -0.33
CA TYR A 154 14.06 47.75 -1.03
C TYR A 154 12.69 48.44 -0.97
N ASP A 155 12.19 48.90 -2.11
CA ASP A 155 10.82 49.40 -2.21
C ASP A 155 9.83 48.25 -2.47
N TYR A 156 9.02 47.93 -1.46
CA TYR A 156 7.94 46.96 -1.57
C TYR A 156 6.63 47.58 -2.11
N GLY A 157 6.67 48.84 -2.54
CA GLY A 157 5.52 49.58 -3.05
C GLY A 157 4.38 49.65 -2.04
N ARG A 158 3.14 49.68 -2.55
CA ARG A 158 1.93 49.71 -1.71
C ARG A 158 1.70 48.36 -1.03
N ILE A 159 2.17 48.25 0.21
CA ILE A 159 2.14 47.03 1.03
C ILE A 159 0.73 46.39 1.01
N GLY A 160 -0.34 47.14 1.27
CA GLY A 160 -1.70 46.58 1.33
C GLY A 160 -2.15 45.90 0.03
N LEU A 161 -1.86 46.50 -1.13
CA LEU A 161 -2.21 45.91 -2.43
C LEU A 161 -1.34 44.68 -2.75
N ARG A 162 -0.05 44.70 -2.38
CA ARG A 162 0.81 43.52 -2.54
C ARG A 162 0.36 42.37 -1.66
N PHE A 163 -0.07 42.62 -0.42
CA PHE A 163 -0.63 41.57 0.45
C PHE A 163 -1.86 40.90 -0.18
N LEU A 164 -2.77 41.68 -0.78
CA LEU A 164 -3.94 41.14 -1.47
C LEU A 164 -3.56 40.31 -2.70
N MET A 165 -2.61 40.78 -3.51
CA MET A 165 -2.12 40.06 -4.68
C MET A 165 -1.44 38.75 -4.28
N GLU A 166 -0.52 38.80 -3.31
CA GLU A 166 0.21 37.63 -2.81
C GLU A 166 -0.74 36.61 -2.18
N TYR A 167 -1.75 37.06 -1.43
CA TYR A 167 -2.69 36.18 -0.75
C TYR A 167 -3.39 35.20 -1.71
N ASN A 168 -3.74 35.62 -2.93
CA ASN A 168 -4.34 34.73 -3.92
C ASN A 168 -3.41 33.55 -4.25
N HIS A 169 -2.13 33.84 -4.51
CA HIS A 169 -1.14 32.81 -4.79
C HIS A 169 -0.87 31.92 -3.56
N GLN A 170 -0.80 32.52 -2.37
CA GLN A 170 -0.58 31.79 -1.12
C GLN A 170 -1.74 30.87 -0.75
N PHE A 171 -2.97 31.30 -1.02
CA PHE A 171 -4.17 30.50 -0.82
C PHE A 171 -4.09 29.21 -1.65
N PHE A 172 -3.84 29.30 -2.95
CA PHE A 172 -3.70 28.11 -3.80
C PHE A 172 -2.51 27.24 -3.38
N THR A 173 -1.38 27.84 -3.07
CA THR A 173 -0.18 27.13 -2.60
C THR A 173 -0.48 26.32 -1.34
N PHE A 174 -1.15 26.91 -0.35
CA PHE A 174 -1.54 26.22 0.88
C PHE A 174 -2.44 25.01 0.62
N TRP A 175 -3.48 25.18 -0.21
CA TRP A 175 -4.42 24.09 -0.53
C TRP A 175 -3.81 22.99 -1.40
N ILE A 176 -2.89 23.33 -2.31
CA ILE A 176 -2.13 22.34 -3.10
C ILE A 176 -1.24 21.52 -2.18
N ILE A 177 -0.48 22.16 -1.27
CA ILE A 177 0.37 21.45 -0.31
C ILE A 177 -0.50 20.52 0.56
N TYR A 178 -1.62 21.02 1.08
CA TYR A 178 -2.57 20.20 1.83
C TYR A 178 -3.06 19.00 1.01
N GLY A 179 -3.49 19.21 -0.24
CA GLY A 179 -3.97 18.16 -1.13
C GLY A 179 -2.91 17.08 -1.39
N ILE A 180 -1.65 17.47 -1.61
CA ILE A 180 -0.53 16.53 -1.77
C ILE A 180 -0.31 15.71 -0.49
N VAL A 181 -0.26 16.36 0.67
CA VAL A 181 -0.07 15.69 1.97
C VAL A 181 -1.21 14.70 2.24
N PHE A 182 -2.45 15.12 1.98
CA PHE A 182 -3.63 14.29 2.13
C PHE A 182 -3.59 13.07 1.20
N LEU A 183 -3.29 13.28 -0.09
CA LEU A 183 -3.20 12.21 -1.08
C LEU A 183 -2.13 11.18 -0.71
N VAL A 184 -0.92 11.64 -0.38
CA VAL A 184 0.19 10.76 0.05
C VAL A 184 -0.18 9.99 1.33
N GLY A 185 -0.85 10.65 2.28
CA GLY A 185 -1.34 10.00 3.50
C GLY A 185 -2.34 8.87 3.21
N MET A 186 -3.32 9.14 2.36
CA MET A 186 -4.33 8.16 1.95
C MET A 186 -3.72 6.96 1.22
N MET A 187 -2.74 7.21 0.34
CA MET A 187 -2.04 6.14 -0.38
C MET A 187 -1.25 5.23 0.57
N ARG A 188 -0.59 5.81 1.58
CA ARG A 188 0.15 5.04 2.60
C ARG A 188 -0.78 4.18 3.43
N GLU A 189 -1.93 4.71 3.83
CA GLU A 189 -2.92 3.96 4.61
C GLU A 189 -3.47 2.77 3.82
N HIS A 190 -3.84 3.00 2.55
CA HIS A 190 -4.31 1.93 1.68
C HIS A 190 -3.24 0.86 1.43
N GLN A 191 -1.97 1.24 1.31
CA GLN A 191 -0.87 0.28 1.22
C GLN A 191 -0.69 -0.53 2.51
N ARG A 192 -0.82 0.10 3.68
CA ARG A 192 -0.76 -0.59 4.98
C ARG A 192 -1.89 -1.60 5.13
N GLN A 193 -3.11 -1.23 4.73
CA GLN A 193 -4.26 -2.13 4.76
C GLN A 193 -4.06 -3.35 3.85
N LYS A 194 -3.52 -3.15 2.64
CA LYS A 194 -3.18 -4.25 1.72
C LYS A 194 -2.14 -5.19 2.30
N LEU A 195 -1.09 -4.67 2.92
CA LEU A 195 -0.05 -5.50 3.55
C LEU A 195 -0.61 -6.33 4.70
N LYS A 196 -1.43 -5.71 5.56
CA LYS A 196 -2.12 -6.42 6.66
C LYS A 196 -3.06 -7.50 6.13
N ALA A 197 -3.79 -7.25 5.05
CA ALA A 197 -4.68 -8.24 4.45
C ALA A 197 -3.90 -9.47 3.94
N VAL A 198 -2.77 -9.26 3.26
CA VAL A 198 -1.89 -10.35 2.80
C VAL A 198 -1.32 -11.14 3.97
N GLU A 199 -0.92 -10.46 5.05
CA GLU A 199 -0.41 -11.13 6.25
C GLU A 199 -1.49 -11.99 6.92
N LEU A 200 -2.71 -11.48 7.06
CA LEU A 200 -3.85 -12.22 7.60
C LEU A 200 -4.21 -13.43 6.72
N GLU A 201 -4.18 -13.28 5.40
CA GLU A 201 -4.42 -14.38 4.47
C GLU A 201 -3.37 -15.50 4.64
N GLN A 202 -2.09 -15.13 4.75
CA GLN A 202 -1.02 -16.10 5.01
C GLN A 202 -1.19 -16.82 6.34
N GLN A 203 -1.56 -16.11 7.41
CA GLN A 203 -1.84 -16.71 8.72
C GLN A 203 -3.02 -17.68 8.64
N LEU A 204 -4.07 -17.31 7.90
CA LEU A 204 -5.25 -18.14 7.69
C LEU A 204 -4.90 -19.42 6.90
N THR A 205 -4.12 -19.29 5.81
CA THR A 205 -3.64 -20.46 5.06
C THR A 205 -2.79 -21.38 5.93
N LYS A 206 -1.89 -20.83 6.76
CA LYS A 206 -1.08 -21.64 7.69
C LYS A 206 -1.94 -22.36 8.72
N ALA A 207 -2.93 -21.67 9.29
CA ALA A 207 -3.86 -22.28 10.24
C ALA A 207 -4.67 -23.41 9.59
N ARG A 208 -5.18 -23.21 8.36
CA ARG A 208 -5.85 -24.27 7.58
C ARG A 208 -4.94 -25.47 7.35
N LEU A 209 -3.69 -25.24 6.95
CA LEU A 209 -2.70 -26.31 6.76
C LEU A 209 -2.41 -27.06 8.07
N GLN A 210 -2.30 -26.36 9.20
CA GLN A 210 -2.12 -27.00 10.50
C GLN A 210 -3.34 -27.83 10.90
N THR A 211 -4.56 -27.33 10.67
CA THR A 211 -5.79 -28.10 10.90
C THR A 211 -5.82 -29.36 10.05
N LEU A 212 -5.49 -29.26 8.76
CA LEU A 212 -5.40 -30.41 7.86
C LEU A 212 -4.36 -31.43 8.34
N GLN A 213 -3.19 -30.96 8.80
CA GLN A 213 -2.17 -31.82 9.40
C GLN A 213 -2.63 -32.49 10.70
N MET A 214 -3.44 -31.82 11.53
CA MET A 214 -3.97 -32.39 12.76
C MET A 214 -5.06 -33.45 12.50
N GLN A 215 -5.86 -33.29 11.44
CA GLN A 215 -6.88 -34.27 11.06
C GLN A 215 -6.26 -35.59 10.56
N LEU A 216 -5.10 -35.53 9.91
CA LEU A 216 -4.29 -36.69 9.59
C LEU A 216 -3.45 -37.08 10.81
N ASN A 217 -3.96 -37.89 11.73
CA ASN A 217 -3.20 -38.32 12.92
C ASN A 217 -1.88 -39.02 12.48
N PRO A 218 -0.71 -38.37 12.58
CA PRO A 218 0.52 -38.90 11.99
C PRO A 218 0.95 -40.17 12.70
N HIS A 219 0.69 -40.24 14.01
CA HIS A 219 0.97 -41.41 14.83
C HIS A 219 0.11 -42.61 14.41
N PHE A 220 -1.17 -42.39 14.07
CA PHE A 220 -2.01 -43.45 13.52
C PHE A 220 -1.45 -43.97 12.18
N LEU A 221 -1.06 -43.07 11.27
CA LEU A 221 -0.47 -43.43 9.98
C LEU A 221 0.81 -44.26 10.13
N PHE A 222 1.77 -43.78 10.93
CA PHE A 222 3.03 -44.50 11.14
C PHE A 222 2.79 -45.86 11.80
N ASN A 223 1.89 -45.92 12.78
CA ASN A 223 1.56 -47.18 13.45
C ASN A 223 0.89 -48.18 12.52
N THR A 224 -0.04 -47.73 11.68
CA THR A 224 -0.73 -48.61 10.73
C THR A 224 0.24 -49.09 9.65
N LEU A 225 1.14 -48.23 9.14
CA LEU A 225 2.18 -48.63 8.21
C LEU A 225 3.18 -49.64 8.82
N ASN A 226 3.58 -49.44 10.08
CA ASN A 226 4.46 -50.38 10.78
C ASN A 226 3.80 -51.75 10.95
N LEU A 227 2.51 -51.78 11.30
CA LEU A 227 1.74 -53.02 11.38
C LEU A 227 1.68 -53.74 10.03
N ILE A 228 1.33 -53.01 8.96
CA ILE A 228 1.32 -53.57 7.60
C ILE A 228 2.70 -54.13 7.25
N SER A 229 3.77 -53.39 7.55
CA SER A 229 5.14 -53.82 7.29
C SER A 229 5.53 -55.08 8.06
N SER A 230 5.07 -55.28 9.29
CA SER A 230 5.30 -56.55 10.01
C SER A 230 4.45 -57.67 9.44
N THR A 231 3.18 -57.42 9.13
CA THR A 231 2.25 -58.42 8.60
C THR A 231 2.64 -58.90 7.21
N MET A 232 3.33 -58.08 6.41
CA MET A 232 3.88 -58.51 5.12
C MET A 232 4.82 -59.73 5.20
N TYR A 233 5.48 -59.95 6.34
CA TYR A 233 6.37 -61.10 6.52
C TYR A 233 5.62 -62.39 6.88
N ASP A 234 4.39 -62.28 7.43
CA ASP A 234 3.60 -63.40 7.92
C ASP A 234 2.45 -63.76 6.96
N ASP A 235 1.68 -62.77 6.50
CA ASP A 235 0.56 -62.92 5.58
C ASP A 235 0.47 -61.73 4.61
N VAL A 236 0.99 -61.95 3.40
CA VAL A 236 1.01 -60.95 2.33
C VAL A 236 -0.40 -60.54 1.90
N ALA A 237 -1.38 -61.46 1.90
CA ALA A 237 -2.74 -61.16 1.47
C ALA A 237 -3.48 -60.28 2.49
N ALA A 238 -3.26 -60.54 3.78
CA ALA A 238 -3.78 -59.70 4.86
C ALA A 238 -3.15 -58.29 4.84
N ALA A 239 -1.84 -58.19 4.62
CA ALA A 239 -1.14 -56.91 4.51
C ALA A 239 -1.64 -56.07 3.32
N ASP A 240 -1.87 -56.69 2.16
CA ASP A 240 -2.40 -56.02 0.97
C ASP A 240 -3.81 -55.45 1.22
N LYS A 241 -4.67 -56.22 1.91
CA LYS A 241 -6.01 -55.77 2.32
C LYS A 241 -5.96 -54.60 3.30
N MET A 242 -5.04 -54.62 4.27
CA MET A 242 -4.84 -53.49 5.20
C MET A 242 -4.35 -52.23 4.49
N LEU A 243 -3.46 -52.37 3.51
CA LEU A 243 -2.95 -51.26 2.69
C LEU A 243 -4.04 -50.63 1.83
N ALA A 244 -4.91 -51.45 1.22
CA ALA A 244 -6.07 -50.99 0.47
C ALA A 244 -7.05 -50.20 1.37
N ASN A 245 -7.39 -50.74 2.55
CA ASN A 245 -8.28 -50.08 3.51
C ASN A 245 -7.71 -48.75 4.03
N LEU A 246 -6.40 -48.69 4.33
CA LEU A 246 -5.74 -47.44 4.74
C LEU A 246 -5.79 -46.39 3.62
N SER A 247 -5.59 -46.82 2.37
CA SER A 247 -5.64 -45.96 1.19
C SER A 247 -7.05 -45.38 0.96
N ASP A 248 -8.09 -46.19 1.15
CA ASP A 248 -9.48 -45.76 1.03
C ASP A 248 -9.89 -44.81 2.16
N MET A 249 -9.47 -45.09 3.40
CA MET A 249 -9.70 -44.21 4.55
C MET A 249 -9.07 -42.82 4.33
N LEU A 250 -7.80 -42.76 3.93
CA LEU A 250 -7.10 -41.52 3.59
C LEU A 250 -7.80 -40.74 2.47
N ARG A 251 -8.25 -41.45 1.43
CA ARG A 251 -8.95 -40.87 0.29
C ARG A 251 -10.31 -40.30 0.69
N MET A 252 -11.02 -40.91 1.64
CA MET A 252 -12.28 -40.39 2.18
C MET A 252 -12.06 -39.18 3.09
N THR A 253 -11.08 -39.21 4.01
CA THR A 253 -10.73 -38.07 4.88
C THR A 253 -10.39 -36.82 4.07
N LEU A 254 -9.60 -36.95 3.00
CA LEU A 254 -9.25 -35.85 2.10
C LEU A 254 -10.41 -35.37 1.21
N LYS A 255 -11.40 -36.22 0.92
CA LYS A 255 -12.58 -35.85 0.13
C LYS A 255 -13.64 -35.11 0.95
N LEU A 256 -13.72 -35.38 2.24
CA LEU A 256 -14.67 -34.76 3.15
C LEU A 256 -14.33 -33.27 3.38
N GLU A 257 -13.05 -32.88 3.40
CA GLU A 257 -12.60 -31.49 3.66
C GLU A 257 -13.21 -30.38 2.75
N ASN A 258 -13.86 -30.72 1.63
CA ASN A 258 -14.41 -29.76 0.67
C ASN A 258 -15.88 -29.31 0.91
N ARG A 259 -16.52 -29.67 2.02
CA ARG A 259 -17.88 -29.17 2.35
C ARG A 259 -18.04 -28.84 3.83
N ASP A 260 -18.62 -27.68 4.13
CA ASP A 260 -18.88 -27.20 5.50
C ASP A 260 -19.89 -28.06 6.29
N GLU A 261 -20.66 -28.93 5.63
CA GLU A 261 -21.58 -29.88 6.27
C GLU A 261 -21.50 -31.28 5.63
N HIS A 262 -21.45 -32.32 6.47
CA HIS A 262 -21.49 -33.72 6.06
C HIS A 262 -22.74 -34.42 6.63
N SER A 263 -23.31 -35.33 5.86
CA SER A 263 -24.39 -36.18 6.37
C SER A 263 -23.83 -37.20 7.35
N LEU A 264 -24.48 -37.37 8.50
CA LEU A 264 -24.11 -38.36 9.53
C LEU A 264 -23.83 -39.77 8.97
N ALA A 265 -24.54 -40.17 7.91
CA ALA A 265 -24.32 -41.44 7.21
C ALA A 265 -22.91 -41.61 6.63
N LYS A 266 -22.29 -40.53 6.12
CA LYS A 266 -20.92 -40.55 5.56
C LYS A 266 -19.86 -40.61 6.66
N GLU A 267 -20.12 -39.98 7.79
CA GLU A 267 -19.25 -40.08 8.97
C GLU A 267 -19.29 -41.49 9.58
N LEU A 268 -20.47 -42.12 9.60
CA LEU A 268 -20.64 -43.51 10.02
C LEU A 268 -19.94 -44.50 9.08
N GLU A 269 -19.96 -44.26 7.77
CA GLU A 269 -19.24 -45.10 6.79
C GLU A 269 -17.71 -45.01 7.00
N LEU A 270 -17.20 -43.81 7.27
CA LEU A 270 -15.79 -43.58 7.61
C LEU A 270 -15.40 -44.29 8.93
N LEU A 271 -16.27 -44.21 9.95
CA LEU A 271 -16.07 -44.87 11.23
C LEU A 271 -16.08 -46.40 11.11
N HIS A 272 -16.91 -46.98 10.24
CA HIS A 272 -16.89 -48.42 9.97
C HIS A 272 -15.56 -48.85 9.32
N GLY A 273 -15.08 -48.10 8.31
CA GLY A 273 -13.77 -48.38 7.72
C GLY A 273 -12.61 -48.27 8.72
N TYR A 274 -12.66 -47.30 9.64
CA TYR A 274 -11.70 -47.16 10.73
C TYR A 274 -11.78 -48.34 11.72
N LEU A 275 -12.99 -48.76 12.08
CA LEU A 275 -13.23 -49.90 12.97
C LEU A 275 -12.80 -51.23 12.34
N ASP A 276 -12.94 -51.40 11.03
CA ASP A 276 -12.46 -52.58 10.30
C ASP A 276 -10.92 -52.67 10.31
N ILE A 277 -10.22 -51.53 10.18
CA ILE A 277 -8.76 -51.46 10.31
C ILE A 277 -8.33 -51.73 11.76
N MET A 278 -9.03 -51.15 12.74
CA MET A 278 -8.72 -51.32 14.16
C MET A 278 -9.03 -52.75 14.65
N SER A 279 -10.10 -53.37 14.20
CA SER A 279 -10.44 -54.75 14.56
C SER A 279 -9.44 -55.75 13.99
N ALA A 280 -8.94 -55.53 12.78
CA ALA A 280 -7.82 -56.31 12.22
C ALA A 280 -6.50 -56.11 13.01
N ARG A 281 -6.29 -54.92 13.60
CA ARG A 281 -5.14 -54.60 14.47
C ARG A 281 -5.20 -55.24 15.86
N PHE A 282 -6.40 -55.48 16.40
CA PHE A 282 -6.61 -56.03 17.74
C PHE A 282 -6.96 -57.52 17.77
N ALA A 283 -7.18 -58.17 16.62
CA ALA A 283 -7.50 -59.59 16.55
C ALA A 283 -6.42 -60.47 17.22
N ASP A 284 -5.15 -60.07 17.19
CA ASP A 284 -4.05 -60.80 17.85
C ASP A 284 -3.75 -60.34 19.29
N GLN A 285 -4.31 -59.22 19.76
CA GLN A 285 -4.08 -58.70 21.12
C GLN A 285 -5.24 -58.99 22.10
N LEU A 286 -6.32 -59.61 21.63
CA LEU A 286 -7.47 -60.05 22.44
C LEU A 286 -7.53 -61.58 22.55
N ARG A 287 -6.43 -62.17 23.03
CA ARG A 287 -6.50 -63.45 23.74
C ARG A 287 -6.39 -63.15 25.23
N ILE A 288 -7.54 -63.08 25.90
CA ILE A 288 -7.66 -63.34 27.34
C ILE A 288 -8.23 -64.75 27.47
#